data_AF-A0A2N1D9W6-F1
#
_entry.id   AF-A0A2N1D9W6-F1
#
_cell.length_a   1.000
_cell.length_b   1.000
_cell.length_c   1.000
_cell.angle_alpha   90.00
_cell.angle_beta   90.00
_cell.angle_gamma   90.00
#
_symmetry.space_group_name_H-M   'P 1'
#
loop_
_entity.id
_entity.type
_entity.pdbx_description
1 polymer ?
#
loop_
_entity_poly.entity_id
_entity_poly.type
_entity_poly.pdbx_seq_one_letter_code
_entity_poly.pdbx_strand_id
1 'polypeptide(L)'
;MRYDWVLYYFGCLVKFIKPAIEKFLLDRGLTLSEEKTTITHIDDGFDFLGQNIRKYQNKLLITPSRESTRSLLLKVKAIINTHRGLATDVLIRKLNPVIRGWAYFHRHVVAKATFSYIRHRIFKFLWRWAIRRHPHKGKRWIRRKYFKSIGGDNWVFSCLALNKEGPLVLKVFDIGSVSIRRHIKINAKATPFDPDYDRYWNQRKLYSLQYLC
;
A
#
# COMPACT_ATOMS: atom_id res chain seq x y z
N MET A 1 -6.08 -12.31 -20.92
CA MET A 1 -6.04 -11.23 -19.90
C MET A 1 -6.87 -11.69 -18.70
N ARG A 2 -6.41 -11.45 -17.47
CA ARG A 2 -7.18 -11.77 -16.24
C ARG A 2 -7.82 -10.49 -15.74
N TYR A 3 -9.13 -10.50 -15.54
CA TYR A 3 -9.88 -9.39 -14.99
C TYR A 3 -10.50 -9.83 -13.66
N ASP A 4 -10.21 -9.10 -12.60
CA ASP A 4 -10.84 -9.30 -11.29
C ASP A 4 -11.93 -8.24 -11.13
N TRP A 5 -13.15 -8.66 -10.81
CA TRP A 5 -14.31 -7.78 -10.62
C TRP A 5 -15.14 -8.26 -9.42
N VAL A 6 -15.91 -7.34 -8.85
CA VAL A 6 -16.79 -7.60 -7.69
C VAL A 6 -18.15 -7.05 -8.04
N LEU A 7 -19.19 -7.83 -7.75
CA LEU A 7 -20.58 -7.43 -7.95
C LEU A 7 -21.32 -7.46 -6.61
N TYR A 8 -21.93 -6.33 -6.27
CA TYR A 8 -22.76 -6.20 -5.07
C TYR A 8 -24.22 -6.44 -5.45
N TYR A 9 -24.91 -7.29 -4.69
CA TYR A 9 -26.32 -7.60 -4.91
C TYR A 9 -27.02 -7.81 -3.56
N PHE A 10 -28.35 -7.74 -3.57
CA PHE A 10 -29.19 -8.03 -2.41
C PHE A 10 -29.80 -9.43 -2.51
N GLY A 11 -29.67 -10.26 -1.47
CA GLY A 11 -30.46 -11.48 -1.27
C GLY A 11 -30.35 -12.58 -2.34
N CYS A 12 -31.49 -13.19 -2.67
CA CYS A 12 -31.65 -14.41 -3.50
C CYS A 12 -31.30 -14.21 -5.00
N LEU A 13 -30.90 -12.99 -5.40
CA LEU A 13 -30.59 -12.64 -6.79
C LEU A 13 -29.37 -13.37 -7.36
N VAL A 14 -28.52 -13.99 -6.53
CA VAL A 14 -27.39 -14.82 -6.96
C VAL A 14 -27.80 -15.84 -8.02
N LYS A 15 -28.96 -16.50 -7.80
CA LYS A 15 -29.45 -17.58 -8.66
C LYS A 15 -29.75 -17.10 -10.08
N PHE A 16 -30.03 -15.82 -10.27
CA PHE A 16 -30.29 -15.21 -11.57
C PHE A 16 -29.05 -14.52 -12.14
N ILE A 17 -28.25 -13.88 -11.27
CA ILE A 17 -27.08 -13.11 -11.67
C ILE A 17 -25.95 -14.04 -12.17
N LYS A 18 -25.66 -15.14 -11.45
CA LYS A 18 -24.56 -16.03 -11.82
C LYS A 18 -24.73 -16.63 -13.22
N PRO A 19 -25.88 -17.24 -13.58
CA PRO A 19 -26.09 -17.75 -14.95
C PRO A 19 -26.08 -16.67 -16.02
N ALA A 20 -26.59 -15.46 -15.71
CA ALA A 20 -26.57 -14.35 -16.67
C ALA A 20 -25.14 -13.89 -16.99
N ILE A 21 -24.25 -13.84 -15.98
CA ILE A 21 -22.84 -13.51 -16.18
C ILE A 21 -22.11 -14.63 -16.94
N GLU A 22 -22.39 -15.90 -16.62
CA GLU A 22 -21.81 -17.04 -17.34
C GLU A 22 -22.16 -16.99 -18.82
N LYS A 23 -23.42 -16.75 -19.16
CA LYS A 23 -23.86 -16.58 -20.55
C LYS A 23 -23.16 -15.40 -21.24
N PHE A 24 -23.11 -14.25 -20.58
CA PHE A 24 -22.46 -13.04 -21.12
C PHE A 24 -20.95 -13.23 -21.39
N LEU A 25 -20.27 -14.00 -20.54
CA LEU A 25 -18.85 -14.33 -20.68
C LEU A 25 -18.63 -15.39 -21.77
N LEU A 26 -19.53 -16.38 -21.86
CA LEU A 26 -19.45 -17.45 -22.84
C LEU A 26 -19.50 -16.91 -24.28
N ASP A 27 -20.37 -15.93 -24.54
CA ASP A 27 -20.46 -15.23 -25.84
C ASP A 27 -19.14 -14.54 -26.24
N ARG A 28 -18.24 -14.31 -25.27
CA ARG A 28 -16.91 -13.69 -25.45
C ARG A 28 -15.76 -14.69 -25.32
N GLY A 29 -16.06 -15.99 -25.27
CA GLY A 29 -15.08 -17.06 -25.12
C GLY A 29 -14.41 -17.10 -23.74
N LEU A 30 -15.08 -16.58 -22.70
CA LEU A 30 -14.58 -16.56 -21.33
C LEU A 30 -15.46 -17.44 -20.43
N THR A 31 -14.85 -18.05 -19.42
CA THR A 31 -15.56 -18.86 -18.40
C THR A 31 -15.21 -18.37 -17.01
N LEU A 32 -16.13 -18.55 -16.06
CA LEU A 32 -15.86 -18.29 -14.65
C LEU A 32 -14.94 -19.37 -14.09
N SER A 33 -13.96 -18.96 -13.29
CA SER A 33 -13.14 -19.89 -12.50
C SER A 33 -13.87 -20.16 -11.20
N GLU A 34 -14.35 -21.39 -11.01
CA GLU A 34 -15.06 -21.78 -9.79
C GLU A 34 -14.19 -21.61 -8.53
N GLU A 35 -12.90 -21.92 -8.62
CA GLU A 35 -11.94 -21.76 -7.53
C GLU A 35 -11.79 -20.31 -7.03
N LYS A 36 -12.02 -19.33 -7.91
CA LYS A 36 -11.90 -17.89 -7.57
C LYS A 36 -13.23 -17.24 -7.22
N THR A 37 -14.35 -17.86 -7.61
CA THR A 37 -15.67 -17.26 -7.48
C THR A 37 -16.18 -17.52 -6.07
N THR A 38 -15.89 -16.61 -5.14
CA THR A 38 -16.39 -16.70 -3.77
C THR A 38 -17.59 -15.77 -3.57
N ILE A 39 -18.68 -16.33 -3.03
CA ILE A 39 -19.84 -15.57 -2.57
C ILE A 39 -19.72 -15.40 -1.06
N THR A 40 -19.59 -14.16 -0.60
CA THR A 40 -19.44 -13.82 0.83
C THR A 40 -20.36 -12.69 1.22
N HIS A 41 -20.88 -12.72 2.44
CA HIS A 41 -21.61 -11.57 2.98
C HIS A 41 -20.63 -10.41 3.26
N ILE A 42 -21.10 -9.16 3.13
CA ILE A 42 -20.25 -7.98 3.32
C ILE A 42 -19.73 -7.84 4.77
N ASP A 43 -20.45 -8.46 5.73
CA ASP A 43 -20.07 -8.45 7.15
C ASP A 43 -18.93 -9.42 7.48
N ASP A 44 -18.78 -10.48 6.68
CA ASP A 44 -17.64 -11.41 6.76
C ASP A 44 -16.41 -10.76 6.14
N GLY A 45 -16.64 -10.02 5.04
CA GLY A 45 -15.63 -9.29 4.29
C GLY A 45 -14.83 -10.18 3.35
N PHE A 46 -14.14 -9.54 2.40
CA PHE A 46 -13.33 -10.22 1.40
C PHE A 46 -12.13 -9.35 0.98
N ASP A 47 -11.13 -9.98 0.37
CA ASP A 47 -9.95 -9.29 -0.15
C ASP A 47 -10.11 -9.00 -1.65
N PHE A 48 -9.84 -7.75 -2.04
CA PHE A 48 -9.86 -7.30 -3.43
C PHE A 48 -8.74 -6.29 -3.66
N LEU A 49 -7.94 -6.48 -4.72
CA LEU A 49 -6.79 -5.63 -5.07
C LEU A 49 -5.85 -5.33 -3.88
N GLY A 50 -5.64 -6.33 -3.02
CA GLY A 50 -4.78 -6.22 -1.84
C GLY A 50 -5.39 -5.40 -0.68
N GLN A 51 -6.70 -5.14 -0.70
CA GLN A 51 -7.45 -4.46 0.35
C GLN A 51 -8.53 -5.40 0.88
N ASN A 52 -8.71 -5.43 2.19
CA ASN A 52 -9.83 -6.11 2.83
C ASN A 52 -11.00 -5.14 2.96
N ILE A 53 -12.14 -5.53 2.40
CA ILE A 53 -13.39 -4.78 2.43
C ILE A 53 -14.32 -5.52 3.38
N ARG A 54 -14.70 -4.88 4.49
CA ARG A 54 -15.59 -5.49 5.48
C ARG A 54 -16.50 -4.44 6.12
N LYS A 55 -17.77 -4.79 6.26
CA LYS A 55 -18.73 -3.99 7.01
C LYS A 55 -18.79 -4.49 8.45
N TYR A 56 -18.63 -3.58 9.39
CA TYR A 56 -18.78 -3.83 10.81
C TYR A 56 -20.07 -3.15 11.25
N GLN A 57 -21.13 -3.94 11.45
CA GLN A 57 -22.48 -3.44 11.71
C GLN A 57 -22.91 -2.44 10.61
N ASN A 58 -22.91 -1.14 10.90
CA ASN A 58 -23.27 -0.09 9.94
C ASN A 58 -22.08 0.65 9.31
N LYS A 59 -20.84 0.27 9.63
CA LYS A 59 -19.64 0.98 9.18
C LYS A 59 -18.80 0.13 8.23
N LEU A 60 -18.65 0.59 6.98
CA LEU A 60 -17.73 -0.03 6.02
C LEU A 60 -16.29 0.42 6.31
N LEU A 61 -15.41 -0.54 6.57
CA LEU A 61 -13.98 -0.31 6.71
C LEU A 61 -13.24 -1.04 5.59
N ILE A 62 -12.44 -0.27 4.86
CA ILE A 62 -11.50 -0.79 3.89
C ILE A 62 -10.11 -0.65 4.50
N THR A 63 -9.39 -1.76 4.63
CA THR A 63 -8.05 -1.82 5.21
C THR A 63 -7.10 -2.53 4.24
N PRO A 64 -5.78 -2.32 4.28
CA PRO A 64 -4.86 -3.15 3.52
C PRO A 64 -4.98 -4.61 3.96
N SER A 65 -5.04 -5.55 3.02
CA SER A 65 -5.22 -6.96 3.36
C SER A 65 -3.99 -7.54 4.06
N ARG A 66 -4.21 -8.61 4.83
CA ARG A 66 -3.12 -9.33 5.52
C ARG A 66 -2.10 -9.87 4.52
N GLU A 67 -2.58 -10.39 3.39
CA GLU A 67 -1.72 -10.93 2.33
C GLU A 67 -0.90 -9.85 1.63
N SER A 68 -1.51 -8.71 1.28
CA SER A 68 -0.78 -7.58 0.69
C SER A 68 0.31 -7.08 1.63
N THR A 69 -0.03 -6.92 2.91
CA THR A 69 0.92 -6.52 3.96
C THR A 69 2.06 -7.53 4.11
N ARG A 70 1.74 -8.83 4.12
CA ARG A 70 2.74 -9.91 4.20
C ARG A 70 3.65 -9.90 2.97
N SER A 71 3.09 -9.74 1.78
CA SER A 71 3.83 -9.67 0.51
C SER A 71 4.85 -8.53 0.51
N LEU A 72 4.45 -7.33 0.96
CA LEU A 72 5.39 -6.22 1.13
C LEU A 72 6.54 -6.58 2.09
N LEU A 73 6.22 -7.10 3.28
CA LEU A 73 7.22 -7.43 4.29
C LEU A 73 8.18 -8.52 3.82
N LEU A 74 7.69 -9.50 3.05
CA LEU A 74 8.53 -10.53 2.43
C LEU A 74 9.47 -9.92 1.38
N LYS A 75 8.96 -9.03 0.51
CA LYS A 75 9.79 -8.30 -0.46
C LYS A 75 10.88 -7.48 0.22
N VAL A 76 10.52 -6.71 1.26
CA VAL A 76 11.49 -5.93 2.05
C VAL A 76 12.53 -6.84 2.70
N LYS A 77 12.09 -7.93 3.33
CA LYS A 77 13.00 -8.91 3.96
C LYS A 77 13.94 -9.54 2.92
N ALA A 78 13.43 -9.86 1.73
CA ALA A 78 14.24 -10.38 0.63
C ALA A 78 15.32 -9.38 0.21
N ILE A 79 14.95 -8.12 -0.03
CA ILE A 79 15.92 -7.05 -0.37
C ILE A 79 17.00 -6.94 0.71
N ILE A 80 16.64 -6.92 1.99
CA ILE A 80 17.61 -6.85 3.10
C ILE A 80 18.52 -8.09 3.14
N ASN A 81 17.98 -9.27 2.83
CA ASN A 81 18.73 -10.52 2.84
C ASN A 81 19.68 -10.68 1.64
N THR A 82 19.29 -10.25 0.45
CA THR A 82 20.13 -10.34 -0.75
C THR A 82 21.29 -9.35 -0.69
N HIS A 83 21.09 -8.19 -0.05
CA HIS A 83 22.10 -7.13 0.01
C HIS A 83 22.82 -7.06 1.38
N ARG A 84 23.18 -8.23 1.94
CA ARG A 84 23.86 -8.32 3.25
C ARG A 84 25.22 -7.62 3.28
N GLY A 85 26.00 -7.74 2.20
CA GLY A 85 27.35 -7.17 2.08
C GLY A 85 27.42 -5.75 1.50
N LEU A 86 26.38 -5.29 0.81
CA LEU A 86 26.42 -4.01 0.08
C LEU A 86 26.48 -2.79 1.00
N ALA A 87 26.89 -1.66 0.42
CA ALA A 87 26.85 -0.36 1.08
C ALA A 87 25.42 0.02 1.51
N THR A 88 25.33 0.80 2.59
CA THR A 88 24.05 1.10 3.26
C THR A 88 23.14 1.97 2.40
N ASP A 89 23.73 2.85 1.60
CA ASP A 89 23.06 3.73 0.64
C ASP A 89 22.33 2.93 -0.45
N VAL A 90 22.97 1.90 -1.01
CA VAL A 90 22.36 1.01 -2.01
C VAL A 90 21.14 0.30 -1.43
N LEU A 91 21.24 -0.17 -0.18
CA LEU A 91 20.12 -0.80 0.50
C LEU A 91 18.94 0.16 0.65
N ILE A 92 19.19 1.40 1.09
CA ILE A 92 18.14 2.43 1.25
C ILE A 92 17.48 2.75 -0.10
N ARG A 93 18.29 2.93 -1.16
CA ARG A 93 17.80 3.23 -2.51
C ARG A 93 16.91 2.12 -3.08
N LYS A 94 17.19 0.85 -2.76
CA LYS A 94 16.34 -0.29 -3.18
C LYS A 94 15.06 -0.42 -2.34
N LEU A 95 15.12 -0.11 -1.04
CA LEU A 95 13.97 -0.21 -0.14
C LEU A 95 12.93 0.88 -0.40
N ASN A 96 13.39 2.12 -0.60
CA ASN A 96 12.52 3.29 -0.61
C ASN A 96 11.41 3.24 -1.68
N PRO A 97 11.68 2.92 -2.97
CA PRO A 97 10.64 2.85 -3.99
C PRO A 97 9.55 1.82 -3.66
N VAL A 98 9.95 0.65 -3.13
CA VAL A 98 9.02 -0.44 -2.80
C VAL A 98 8.09 -0.04 -1.65
N ILE A 99 8.65 0.52 -0.57
CA ILE A 99 7.87 0.95 0.60
C ILE A 99 6.98 2.13 0.22
N ARG A 100 7.53 3.11 -0.49
CA ARG A 100 6.83 4.33 -0.91
C ARG A 100 5.65 4.01 -1.84
N GLY A 101 5.87 3.20 -2.87
CA GLY A 101 4.82 2.80 -3.80
C GLY A 101 3.66 2.09 -3.10
N TRP A 102 3.97 1.14 -2.22
CA TRP A 102 2.94 0.44 -1.44
C TRP A 102 2.18 1.39 -0.50
N ALA A 103 2.88 2.30 0.17
CA ALA A 103 2.28 3.28 1.07
C ALA A 103 1.33 4.23 0.33
N TYR A 104 1.74 4.73 -0.83
CA TYR A 104 0.89 5.63 -1.62
C TYR A 104 -0.31 4.92 -2.22
N PHE A 105 -0.17 3.67 -2.67
CA PHE A 105 -1.29 2.86 -3.13
C PHE A 105 -2.37 2.70 -2.04
N HIS A 106 -1.97 2.40 -0.80
CA HIS A 106 -2.90 2.22 0.32
C HIS A 106 -3.24 3.50 1.10
N ARG A 107 -2.75 4.68 0.70
CA ARG A 107 -2.99 5.93 1.46
C ARG A 107 -4.46 6.33 1.51
N HIS A 108 -5.29 5.80 0.63
CA HIS A 108 -6.69 6.18 0.49
C HIS A 108 -7.63 5.39 1.41
N VAL A 109 -7.15 4.27 1.94
CA VAL A 109 -7.91 3.38 2.82
C VAL A 109 -7.53 3.57 4.29
N VAL A 110 -8.19 2.85 5.19
CA VAL A 110 -7.89 2.90 6.63
C VAL A 110 -6.58 2.14 6.90
N ALA A 111 -5.44 2.76 6.59
CA ALA A 111 -4.14 2.09 6.57
C ALA A 111 -3.21 2.47 7.73
N LYS A 112 -3.59 3.40 8.61
CA LYS A 112 -2.64 4.00 9.56
C LYS A 112 -2.08 3.02 10.59
N ALA A 113 -2.93 2.14 11.12
CA ALA A 113 -2.50 1.05 12.00
C ALA A 113 -1.53 0.10 11.27
N THR A 114 -1.86 -0.27 10.03
CA THR A 114 -1.00 -1.12 9.19
C THR A 114 0.34 -0.46 8.87
N PHE A 115 0.37 0.85 8.60
CA PHE A 115 1.60 1.60 8.38
C PHE A 115 2.50 1.58 9.61
N SER A 116 1.94 1.77 10.81
CA SER A 116 2.68 1.67 12.07
C SER A 116 3.26 0.27 12.26
N TYR A 117 2.46 -0.78 12.02
CA TYR A 117 2.91 -2.17 12.06
C TYR A 117 4.07 -2.41 11.09
N ILE A 118 3.95 -1.99 9.83
CA ILE A 118 4.99 -2.16 8.81
C ILE A 118 6.27 -1.41 9.23
N ARG A 119 6.17 -0.15 9.68
CA ARG A 119 7.31 0.64 10.17
C ARG A 119 8.08 -0.13 11.24
N HIS A 120 7.39 -0.68 12.23
CA HIS A 120 8.00 -1.48 13.30
C HIS A 120 8.67 -2.76 12.77
N ARG A 121 8.04 -3.46 11.84
CA ARG A 121 8.59 -4.69 11.24
C ARG A 121 9.85 -4.39 10.42
N ILE A 122 9.84 -3.33 9.63
CA ILE A 122 11.00 -2.87 8.85
C ILE A 122 12.14 -2.50 9.79
N PHE A 123 11.86 -1.75 10.86
CA PHE A 123 12.85 -1.45 11.90
C PHE A 123 13.50 -2.73 12.46
N LYS A 124 12.71 -3.73 12.82
CA LYS A 124 13.24 -5.02 13.33
C LYS A 124 14.12 -5.73 12.30
N PHE A 125 13.77 -5.70 11.01
CA PHE A 125 14.59 -6.29 9.95
C PHE A 125 15.93 -5.57 9.80
N LEU A 126 15.91 -4.23 9.78
CA LEU A 126 17.11 -3.40 9.67
C LEU A 126 18.00 -3.53 10.92
N TRP A 127 17.43 -3.59 12.12
CA TRP A 127 18.16 -3.80 13.36
C TRP A 127 18.91 -5.14 13.36
N ARG A 128 18.23 -6.23 12.96
CA ARG A 128 18.85 -7.56 12.83
C ARG A 128 19.94 -7.59 11.76
N TRP A 129 19.72 -6.90 10.64
CA TRP A 129 20.74 -6.75 9.60
C TRP A 129 21.98 -6.02 10.13
N ALA A 130 21.79 -4.93 10.86
CA ALA A 130 22.88 -4.11 11.40
C ALA A 130 23.71 -4.85 12.47
N ILE A 131 23.06 -5.62 13.36
CA ILE A 131 23.74 -6.49 14.33
C ILE A 131 24.57 -7.55 13.63
N ARG A 132 23.99 -8.26 12.66
CA ARG A 132 24.69 -9.34 11.96
C ARG A 132 25.94 -8.86 11.23
N ARG A 133 25.91 -7.63 10.70
CA ARG A 133 27.05 -7.04 9.98
C ARG A 133 28.23 -6.70 10.90
N HIS A 134 28.00 -6.58 12.20
CA HIS A 134 29.02 -6.15 13.16
C HIS A 134 29.03 -7.04 14.40
N PRO A 135 29.44 -8.32 14.28
CA PRO A 135 29.38 -9.29 15.39
C PRO A 135 30.24 -8.86 16.59
N HIS A 136 31.34 -8.14 16.36
CA HIS A 136 32.25 -7.68 17.42
C HIS A 136 31.97 -6.25 17.91
N LYS A 137 30.87 -5.60 17.50
CA LYS A 137 30.52 -4.24 17.95
C LYS A 137 29.29 -4.27 18.85
N GLY A 138 29.35 -3.49 19.93
CA GLY A 138 28.22 -3.36 20.84
C GLY A 138 26.99 -2.68 20.22
N LYS A 139 25.80 -3.00 20.73
CA LYS A 139 24.51 -2.46 20.28
C LYS A 139 24.47 -0.91 20.28
N ARG A 140 25.13 -0.27 21.25
CA ARG A 140 25.22 1.20 21.33
C ARG A 140 25.96 1.80 20.13
N TRP A 141 27.04 1.15 19.68
CA TRP A 141 27.79 1.56 18.49
C TRP A 141 26.95 1.38 17.23
N ILE A 142 26.25 0.24 17.11
CA ILE A 142 25.36 -0.05 15.98
C ILE A 142 24.25 1.00 15.87
N ARG A 143 23.60 1.35 16.99
CA ARG A 143 22.64 2.46 17.05
C ARG A 143 23.28 3.73 16.51
N ARG A 144 24.38 4.19 17.10
CA ARG A 144 25.04 5.45 16.70
C ARG A 144 25.46 5.47 15.22
N LYS A 145 25.84 4.33 14.65
CA LYS A 145 26.26 4.23 13.25
C LYS A 145 25.09 4.35 12.28
N TYR A 146 24.03 3.57 12.48
CA TYR A 146 22.96 3.40 11.49
C TYR A 146 21.65 4.13 11.82
N PHE A 147 21.39 4.40 13.09
CA PHE A 147 20.13 4.97 13.58
C PHE A 147 20.40 6.36 14.16
N LYS A 148 20.04 7.39 13.40
CA LYS A 148 20.27 8.79 13.75
C LYS A 148 18.98 9.43 14.27
N SER A 149 19.16 10.50 15.04
CA SER A 149 18.06 11.38 15.43
C SER A 149 17.84 12.44 14.35
N ILE A 150 16.67 12.44 13.70
CA ILE A 150 16.33 13.38 12.63
C ILE A 150 14.88 13.84 12.82
N GLY A 151 14.67 15.16 12.97
CA GLY A 151 13.32 15.75 13.03
C GLY A 151 12.45 15.18 14.16
N GLY A 152 13.02 14.93 15.33
CA GLY A 152 12.32 14.38 16.50
C GLY A 152 12.23 12.85 16.55
N ASP A 153 12.48 12.13 15.44
CA ASP A 153 12.59 10.66 15.45
C ASP A 153 14.03 10.26 15.79
N ASN A 154 14.20 9.49 16.87
CA ASN A 154 15.49 9.05 17.39
C ASN A 154 16.02 7.73 16.78
N TRP A 155 15.24 7.09 15.91
CA TRP A 155 15.54 5.77 15.35
C TRP A 155 15.44 5.73 13.82
N VAL A 156 15.93 6.78 13.16
CA VAL A 156 15.91 6.87 11.70
C VAL A 156 17.11 6.13 11.11
N PHE A 157 16.83 5.03 10.42
CA PHE A 157 17.85 4.30 9.68
C PHE A 157 18.33 5.16 8.50
N SER A 158 19.60 5.56 8.55
CA SER A 158 20.18 6.49 7.59
C SER A 158 21.66 6.25 7.37
N CYS A 159 22.18 6.76 6.25
CA CYS A 159 23.60 6.82 5.97
C CYS A 159 23.94 8.10 5.19
N LEU A 160 25.18 8.54 5.34
CA LEU A 160 25.76 9.54 4.45
C LEU A 160 26.07 8.86 3.11
N ALA A 161 25.61 9.43 2.01
CA ALA A 161 25.92 9.01 0.66
C ALA A 161 26.47 10.21 -0.12
N LEU A 162 27.28 9.96 -1.14
CA LEU A 162 27.72 11.01 -2.06
C LEU A 162 26.73 11.08 -3.23
N ASN A 163 26.32 12.28 -3.59
CA ASN A 163 25.58 12.58 -4.80
C ASN A 163 26.40 13.52 -5.69
N LYS A 164 25.97 13.74 -6.94
CA LYS A 164 26.67 14.66 -7.87
C LYS A 164 26.83 16.09 -7.32
N GLU A 165 25.94 16.50 -6.42
CA GLU A 165 25.89 17.83 -5.79
C GLU A 165 26.53 17.88 -4.39
N GLY A 166 27.11 16.77 -3.91
CA GLY A 166 27.77 16.68 -2.61
C GLY A 166 27.17 15.62 -1.66
N PRO A 167 27.53 15.66 -0.36
CA PRO A 167 27.09 14.67 0.61
C PRO A 167 25.60 14.81 0.93
N LEU A 168 24.86 13.72 0.80
CA LEU A 168 23.43 13.60 1.07
C LEU A 168 23.17 12.58 2.18
N VAL A 169 22.33 12.93 3.14
CA VAL A 169 21.82 11.98 4.13
C VAL A 169 20.64 11.20 3.53
N LEU A 170 20.89 9.94 3.16
CA LEU A 170 19.84 9.03 2.75
C LEU A 170 19.21 8.38 3.97
N LYS A 171 17.87 8.39 4.02
CA LYS A 171 17.08 7.74 5.06
C LYS A 171 16.08 6.76 4.47
N VAL A 172 15.76 5.71 5.22
CA VAL A 172 14.64 4.82 4.88
C VAL A 172 13.34 5.61 4.94
N PHE A 173 12.49 5.40 3.93
CA PHE A 173 11.20 6.05 3.82
C PHE A 173 10.31 5.69 5.02
N ASP A 174 9.86 6.71 5.74
CA ASP A 174 8.95 6.53 6.86
C ASP A 174 7.51 6.39 6.37
N ILE A 175 7.08 5.14 6.17
CA ILE A 175 5.69 4.81 5.87
C ILE A 175 4.70 5.32 6.93
N GLY A 176 5.13 5.45 8.18
CA GLY A 176 4.33 5.98 9.28
C GLY A 176 4.04 7.48 9.13
N SER A 177 4.83 8.23 8.37
CA SER A 177 4.58 9.66 8.12
C SER A 177 3.49 9.92 7.06
N VAL A 178 3.14 8.91 6.25
CA VAL A 178 2.20 9.09 5.13
C VAL A 178 0.81 9.45 5.67
N SER A 179 0.28 10.58 5.20
CA SER A 179 -1.06 11.04 5.53
C SER A 179 -2.11 10.28 4.71
N ILE A 180 -3.17 9.85 5.40
CA ILE A 180 -4.33 9.23 4.78
C ILE A 180 -5.08 10.31 4.00
N ARG A 181 -5.38 10.05 2.73
CA ARG A 181 -6.15 10.96 1.87
C ARG A 181 -7.36 10.25 1.32
N ARG A 182 -8.56 10.59 1.78
CA ARG A 182 -9.79 9.92 1.31
C ARG A 182 -10.15 10.35 -0.10
N HIS A 183 -10.63 9.42 -0.92
CA HIS A 183 -11.22 9.77 -2.20
C HIS A 183 -12.56 10.49 -1.98
N ILE A 184 -12.75 11.59 -2.71
CA ILE A 184 -14.01 12.31 -2.74
C ILE A 184 -14.92 11.63 -3.77
N LYS A 185 -16.05 11.09 -3.30
CA LYS A 185 -17.04 10.43 -4.16
C LYS A 185 -17.47 11.38 -5.30
N ILE A 186 -17.58 10.84 -6.51
CA ILE A 186 -18.11 11.59 -7.65
C ILE A 186 -19.63 11.71 -7.49
N ASN A 187 -20.20 12.87 -7.80
CA ASN A 187 -21.64 13.03 -7.88
C ASN A 187 -22.15 12.19 -9.05
N ALA A 188 -22.99 11.20 -8.77
CA ALA A 188 -23.45 10.25 -9.79
C ALA A 188 -24.26 10.91 -10.92
N LYS A 189 -24.88 12.08 -10.66
CA LYS A 189 -25.60 12.86 -11.67
C LYS A 189 -24.68 13.74 -12.53
N ALA A 190 -23.47 14.02 -12.05
CA ALA A 190 -22.55 14.89 -12.75
C ALA A 190 -21.94 14.13 -13.93
N THR A 191 -22.43 14.43 -15.14
CA THR A 191 -21.87 13.91 -16.38
C THR A 191 -20.81 14.89 -16.90
N PRO A 192 -19.66 14.43 -17.43
CA PRO A 192 -18.63 15.32 -17.97
C PRO A 192 -19.07 16.19 -19.16
N PHE A 193 -20.20 15.86 -19.78
CA PHE A 193 -20.73 16.49 -20.99
C PHE A 193 -21.91 17.42 -20.72
N ASP A 194 -22.29 17.57 -19.47
CA ASP A 194 -23.40 18.42 -19.06
C ASP A 194 -22.85 19.76 -18.54
N PRO A 195 -23.13 20.89 -19.23
CA PRO A 195 -22.60 22.21 -18.88
C PRO A 195 -22.93 22.65 -17.45
N ASP A 196 -24.06 22.19 -16.88
CA ASP A 196 -24.45 22.54 -15.52
C ASP A 196 -23.45 22.03 -14.46
N TYR A 197 -22.64 21.02 -14.83
CA TYR A 197 -21.61 20.44 -13.98
C TYR A 197 -20.18 20.92 -14.29
N ASP A 198 -19.98 21.88 -15.19
CA ASP A 198 -18.65 22.38 -15.55
C ASP A 198 -17.88 22.91 -14.34
N ARG A 199 -18.57 23.67 -13.47
CA ARG A 199 -17.97 24.20 -12.24
C ARG A 199 -17.51 23.06 -11.31
N TYR A 200 -18.29 21.99 -11.20
CA TYR A 200 -17.96 20.82 -10.39
C TYR A 200 -16.70 20.10 -10.92
N TRP A 201 -16.61 19.89 -12.23
CA TRP A 201 -15.46 19.24 -12.86
C TRP A 201 -14.20 20.09 -12.79
N ASN A 202 -14.31 21.40 -12.99
CA ASN A 202 -13.18 22.34 -12.86
C ASN A 202 -12.63 22.35 -11.43
N GLN A 203 -13.51 22.37 -10.42
CA GLN A 203 -13.07 22.32 -9.03
C GLN A 203 -12.37 20.99 -8.69
N ARG A 204 -12.86 19.86 -9.21
CA ARG A 204 -12.19 18.55 -9.06
C ARG A 204 -10.85 18.47 -9.77
N LYS A 205 -10.70 19.07 -10.96
CA LYS A 205 -9.40 19.17 -11.65
C LYS A 205 -8.39 19.98 -10.83
N LEU A 206 -8.82 21.09 -10.24
CA LEU A 206 -7.98 21.90 -9.35
C LEU A 206 -7.53 21.10 -8.12
N TYR A 207 -8.45 20.38 -7.47
CA TYR A 207 -8.09 19.47 -6.38
C TYR A 207 -7.07 18.41 -6.86
N SER A 208 -7.30 17.76 -8.00
CA SER A 208 -6.37 16.77 -8.57
C SER A 208 -4.95 17.33 -8.78
N LEU A 209 -4.84 18.55 -9.31
CA LEU A 209 -3.57 19.21 -9.64
C LEU A 209 -2.80 19.69 -8.39
N GLN A 210 -3.50 20.12 -7.34
CA GLN A 210 -2.89 20.49 -6.05
C GLN A 210 -2.14 19.34 -5.36
N TYR A 211 -2.30 18.10 -5.86
CA TYR A 211 -1.76 16.89 -5.25
C TYR A 211 -0.74 16.15 -6.12
N LEU A 212 -0.35 16.72 -7.27
CA LEU A 212 0.68 16.19 -8.18
C LEU A 212 2.07 16.84 -8.03
N CYS A 213 2.21 17.84 -7.16
CA CYS A 213 3.50 18.44 -6.76
C CYS A 213 4.03 17.84 -5.45
#